data_AF-A0A367AX95-F1
#
_entry.id   AF-A0A367AX95-F1
#
_cell.length_a   1.000
_cell.length_b   1.000
_cell.length_c   1.000
_cell.angle_alpha   90.00
_cell.angle_beta   90.00
_cell.angle_gamma   90.00
#
_symmetry.space_group_name_H-M   'P 1'
#
loop_
_entity.id
_entity.type
_entity.pdbx_description
1 polymer ?
#
loop_
_entity_poly.entity_id
_entity_poly.type
_entity_poly.pdbx_seq_one_letter_code
_entity_poly.pdbx_strand_id
1 'polypeptide(L)'
;MPCTVCGHADRQAIDEAVVTGQSMRSIASRHGVSKDAIGRHRAHISPALARLVAEREEAGPASALQRLESLYGKASAVLDAAQSEGKAQLSLSAIRELRGLVETLAKITGELDERPTTNVVNLQSSGEWHQLRTVVLEELAPYPEVQQRVAGRLLALVAEQRGLAS
;
A
#
# COMPACT_ATOMS: atom_id res chain seq x y z
N MET A 1 -23.84 22.44 -31.34
CA MET A 1 -22.75 22.18 -32.31
C MET A 1 -21.80 21.16 -31.68
N PRO A 2 -21.42 20.05 -32.35
CA PRO A 2 -20.53 19.05 -31.77
C PRO A 2 -19.17 19.69 -31.42
N CYS A 3 -18.62 19.35 -30.26
CA CYS A 3 -17.30 19.85 -29.86
C CYS A 3 -16.22 19.09 -30.65
N THR A 4 -15.46 19.82 -31.45
CA THR A 4 -14.39 19.24 -32.26
C THR A 4 -13.22 18.72 -31.41
N VAL A 5 -13.03 19.25 -30.21
CA VAL A 5 -12.01 18.78 -29.25
C VAL A 5 -12.35 17.40 -28.70
N CYS A 6 -13.64 17.07 -28.56
CA CYS A 6 -14.06 15.74 -28.10
C CYS A 6 -13.72 14.60 -29.08
N GLY A 7 -13.58 14.92 -30.36
CA GLY A 7 -13.16 13.99 -31.42
C GLY A 7 -11.69 14.14 -31.83
N HIS A 8 -10.91 14.95 -31.10
CA HIS A 8 -9.50 15.17 -31.42
C HIS A 8 -8.63 14.00 -30.94
N ALA A 9 -7.58 13.65 -31.71
CA ALA A 9 -6.66 12.57 -31.35
C ALA A 9 -6.00 12.81 -29.98
N ASP A 10 -5.58 14.06 -29.72
CA ASP A 10 -4.96 14.46 -28.45
C ASP A 10 -5.97 14.86 -27.36
N ARG A 11 -7.22 14.38 -27.41
CA ARG A 11 -8.27 14.78 -26.45
C ARG A 11 -7.80 14.70 -25.00
N GLN A 12 -7.17 13.59 -24.61
CA GLN A 12 -6.71 13.39 -23.22
C GLN A 12 -5.68 14.43 -22.79
N ALA A 13 -4.72 14.77 -23.65
CA ALA A 13 -3.72 15.80 -23.35
C ALA A 13 -4.34 17.20 -23.25
N ILE A 14 -5.35 17.49 -24.08
CA ILE A 14 -6.10 18.74 -24.01
C ILE A 14 -6.94 18.80 -22.71
N ASP A 15 -7.60 17.71 -22.34
CA ASP A 15 -8.38 17.59 -21.09
C ASP A 15 -7.48 17.86 -19.88
N GLU A 16 -6.31 17.23 -19.81
CA GLU A 16 -5.32 17.42 -18.75
C GLU A 16 -4.79 18.86 -18.70
N ALA A 17 -4.47 19.46 -19.85
CA ALA A 17 -4.00 20.84 -19.92
C ALA A 17 -5.06 21.85 -19.44
N VAL A 18 -6.34 21.59 -19.73
CA VAL A 18 -7.45 22.42 -19.24
C VAL A 18 -7.64 22.26 -17.73
N VAL A 19 -7.53 21.04 -17.19
CA VAL A 19 -7.65 20.76 -15.75
C VAL A 19 -6.52 21.39 -14.94
N THR A 20 -5.29 21.31 -15.46
CA THR A 20 -4.09 21.88 -14.83
C THR A 20 -4.01 23.41 -14.94
N GLY A 21 -5.02 24.05 -15.55
CA GLY A 21 -5.14 25.50 -15.60
C GLY A 21 -4.23 26.18 -16.63
N GLN A 22 -3.73 25.45 -17.63
CA GLN A 22 -2.91 26.05 -18.68
C GLN A 22 -3.70 27.08 -19.48
N SER A 23 -3.00 28.09 -20.01
CA SER A 23 -3.67 29.14 -20.78
C SER A 23 -4.28 28.56 -22.08
N MET A 24 -5.52 28.93 -22.39
CA MET A 24 -6.22 28.46 -23.59
C MET A 24 -5.45 28.76 -24.88
N ARG A 25 -4.66 29.84 -24.89
CA ARG A 25 -3.81 30.21 -26.02
C ARG A 25 -2.66 29.22 -26.20
N SER A 26 -2.03 28.76 -25.12
CA SER A 26 -0.95 27.77 -25.16
C SER A 26 -1.47 26.40 -25.61
N ILE A 27 -2.62 25.97 -25.08
CA ILE A 27 -3.28 24.72 -25.47
C ILE A 27 -3.66 24.77 -26.96
N ALA A 28 -4.21 25.90 -27.42
CA ALA A 28 -4.57 26.12 -28.83
C ALA A 28 -3.38 25.96 -29.75
N SER A 29 -2.26 26.64 -29.43
CA SER A 29 -1.04 26.57 -30.24
C SER A 29 -0.41 25.18 -30.24
N ARG A 30 -0.46 24.46 -29.12
CA ARG A 30 0.19 23.16 -28.96
C ARG A 30 -0.54 22.04 -29.70
N HIS A 31 -1.86 22.10 -29.75
CA HIS A 31 -2.69 21.03 -30.29
C HIS A 31 -3.41 21.41 -31.60
N GLY A 32 -3.08 22.56 -32.20
CA GLY A 32 -3.64 22.95 -33.50
C GLY A 32 -5.16 23.21 -33.48
N VAL A 33 -5.73 23.53 -32.32
CA VAL A 33 -7.17 23.81 -32.15
C VAL A 33 -7.41 25.28 -31.87
N SER A 34 -8.61 25.79 -32.17
CA SER A 34 -8.93 27.19 -31.88
C SER A 34 -9.15 27.43 -30.39
N LYS A 35 -8.82 28.65 -29.92
CA LYS A 35 -9.09 29.09 -28.55
C LYS A 35 -10.58 28.95 -28.19
N ASP A 36 -11.47 29.28 -29.13
CA ASP A 36 -12.91 29.18 -28.93
C ASP A 36 -13.40 27.74 -28.86
N ALA A 37 -12.75 26.81 -29.57
CA ALA A 37 -13.01 25.38 -29.42
C ALA A 37 -12.64 24.90 -28.00
N ILE A 38 -11.49 25.34 -27.47
CA ILE A 38 -11.09 25.04 -26.08
C ILE A 38 -12.05 25.68 -25.06
N GLY A 39 -12.56 26.89 -25.35
CA GLY A 39 -13.52 27.57 -24.47
C GLY A 39 -14.84 26.81 -24.35
N ARG A 40 -15.39 26.40 -25.50
CA ARG A 40 -16.58 25.55 -25.56
C ARG A 40 -16.33 24.17 -24.97
N HIS A 41 -15.12 23.64 -25.13
CA HIS A 41 -14.69 22.37 -24.54
C HIS A 41 -14.69 22.43 -23.02
N ARG A 42 -13.97 23.41 -22.45
CA ARG A 42 -13.90 23.67 -21.01
C ARG A 42 -15.28 23.78 -20.36
N ALA A 43 -16.21 24.48 -21.01
CA ALA A 43 -17.54 24.72 -20.48
C ALA A 43 -18.37 23.44 -20.24
N HIS A 44 -18.11 22.35 -20.98
CA HIS A 44 -18.88 21.12 -20.84
C HIS A 44 -18.06 19.93 -20.31
N ILE A 45 -16.73 20.01 -20.30
CA ILE A 45 -15.92 19.05 -19.55
C ILE A 45 -15.88 19.41 -18.07
N SER A 46 -16.06 20.67 -17.66
CA SER A 46 -16.02 21.05 -16.25
C SER A 46 -17.05 20.32 -15.37
N PRO A 47 -18.31 20.07 -15.81
CA PRO A 47 -19.25 19.26 -15.02
C PRO A 47 -18.90 17.77 -15.06
N ALA A 48 -18.36 17.26 -16.17
CA ALA A 48 -17.93 15.87 -16.28
C ALA A 48 -16.68 15.58 -15.41
N LEU A 49 -15.74 16.53 -15.36
CA LEU A 49 -14.57 16.50 -14.48
C LEU A 49 -14.96 16.67 -13.02
N ALA A 50 -15.90 17.58 -12.71
CA ALA A 50 -16.43 17.70 -11.36
C ALA A 50 -17.07 16.40 -10.87
N ARG A 51 -17.76 15.66 -11.76
CA ARG A 51 -18.26 14.31 -11.47
C ARG A 51 -17.14 13.30 -11.25
N LEU A 52 -16.12 13.26 -12.11
CA LEU A 52 -14.97 12.36 -11.91
C LEU A 52 -14.18 12.64 -10.61
N VAL A 53 -14.08 13.92 -10.23
CA VAL A 53 -13.47 14.33 -8.96
C VAL A 53 -14.37 13.95 -7.80
N ALA A 54 -15.67 14.21 -7.88
CA ALA A 54 -16.64 13.80 -6.87
C ALA A 54 -16.70 12.28 -6.71
N GLU A 55 -16.68 11.50 -7.78
CA GLU A 55 -16.59 10.03 -7.77
C GLU A 55 -15.29 9.56 -7.10
N ARG A 56 -14.18 10.28 -7.29
CA ARG A 56 -12.92 10.02 -6.57
C ARG A 56 -12.98 10.38 -5.09
N GLU A 57 -13.70 11.43 -4.73
CA GLU A 57 -13.87 11.86 -3.34
C GLU A 57 -14.87 10.96 -2.58
N GLU A 58 -15.92 10.50 -3.26
CA GLU A 58 -16.92 9.53 -2.76
C GLU A 58 -16.33 8.13 -2.58
N ALA A 59 -15.34 7.74 -3.39
CA ALA A 59 -14.57 6.51 -3.21
C ALA A 59 -13.73 6.49 -1.90
N GLY A 60 -13.73 7.59 -1.14
CA GLY A 60 -12.95 7.73 0.08
C GLY A 60 -11.45 7.91 -0.20
N PRO A 61 -10.63 8.17 0.83
CA PRO A 61 -9.19 8.24 0.65
C PRO A 61 -8.70 6.89 0.12
N ALA A 62 -8.15 6.88 -1.11
CA ALA A 62 -7.56 5.69 -1.72
C ALA A 62 -6.66 4.98 -0.70
N SER A 63 -6.85 3.67 -0.55
CA SER A 63 -6.05 2.87 0.37
C SER A 63 -4.57 3.00 0.04
N ALA A 64 -3.69 2.76 1.03
CA ALA A 64 -2.25 2.79 0.80
C ALA A 64 -1.84 1.86 -0.36
N LEU A 65 -2.50 0.70 -0.48
CA LEU A 65 -2.32 -0.26 -1.56
C LEU A 65 -2.70 0.31 -2.92
N GLN A 66 -3.86 0.96 -3.04
CA GLN A 66 -4.32 1.55 -4.29
C GLN A 66 -3.42 2.73 -4.75
N ARG A 67 -2.87 3.50 -3.80
CA ARG A 67 -1.86 4.53 -4.09
C ARG A 67 -0.55 3.91 -4.59
N LEU A 68 -0.14 2.79 -4.00
CA LEU A 68 1.06 2.06 -4.38
C LEU A 68 0.94 1.45 -5.78
N GLU A 69 -0.19 0.83 -6.11
CA GLU A 69 -0.49 0.32 -7.47
C GLU A 69 -0.47 1.44 -8.52
N SER A 70 -1.04 2.61 -8.18
CA SER A 70 -0.99 3.78 -9.06
C SER A 70 0.44 4.29 -9.28
N LEU A 71 1.27 4.29 -8.24
CA LEU A 71 2.69 4.66 -8.35
C LEU A 71 3.46 3.64 -9.19
N TYR A 72 3.18 2.34 -9.03
CA TYR A 72 3.79 1.28 -9.82
C TYR A 72 3.51 1.49 -11.31
N GLY A 73 2.25 1.71 -11.70
CA GLY A 73 1.89 1.98 -13.09
C GLY A 73 2.60 3.20 -13.69
N LYS A 74 2.74 4.29 -12.91
CA LYS A 74 3.47 5.49 -13.34
C LYS A 74 4.97 5.23 -13.50
N ALA A 75 5.59 4.53 -12.56
CA ALA A 75 7.01 4.20 -12.62
C ALA A 75 7.33 3.27 -13.81
N SER A 76 6.44 2.32 -14.13
CA SER A 76 6.56 1.47 -15.32
C SER A 76 6.47 2.29 -16.61
N ALA A 77 5.53 3.23 -16.72
CA ALA A 77 5.43 4.11 -17.88
C ALA A 77 6.69 4.98 -18.07
N VAL A 78 7.31 5.46 -16.98
CA VAL A 78 8.59 6.18 -17.04
C VAL A 78 9.72 5.27 -17.51
N LEU A 79 9.75 4.01 -17.07
CA LEU A 79 10.73 3.03 -17.53
C LEU A 79 10.60 2.78 -19.04
N ASP A 80 9.37 2.54 -19.52
CA ASP A 80 9.09 2.27 -20.94
C ASP A 80 9.53 3.47 -21.80
N ALA A 81 9.18 4.69 -21.39
CA ALA A 81 9.60 5.91 -22.08
C ALA A 81 11.13 6.04 -22.09
N ALA A 82 11.79 5.84 -20.94
CA ALA A 82 13.24 5.92 -20.82
C ALA A 82 13.96 4.88 -21.70
N GLN A 83 13.42 3.66 -21.79
CA GLN A 83 13.96 2.61 -22.66
C GLN A 83 13.79 2.97 -24.14
N SER A 84 12.62 3.45 -24.53
CA SER A 84 12.36 3.87 -25.93
C SER A 84 13.25 5.04 -26.38
N GLU A 85 13.62 5.92 -25.45
CA GLU A 85 14.48 7.08 -25.69
C GLU A 85 15.97 6.79 -25.45
N GLY A 86 16.35 5.57 -25.10
CA GLY A 86 17.74 5.19 -24.84
C GLY A 86 18.37 5.84 -23.60
N LYS A 87 17.56 6.33 -22.66
CA LYS A 87 17.99 7.04 -21.44
C LYS A 87 18.38 6.06 -20.33
N ALA A 88 19.52 5.38 -20.48
CA ALA A 88 19.97 4.31 -19.60
C ALA A 88 19.96 4.67 -18.09
N GLN A 89 20.45 5.84 -17.69
CA GLN A 89 20.41 6.29 -16.29
C GLN A 89 18.99 6.46 -15.74
N LEU A 90 18.06 6.94 -16.56
CA LEU A 90 16.67 7.10 -16.16
C LEU A 90 15.99 5.73 -16.03
N SER A 91 16.29 4.80 -16.94
CA SER A 91 15.82 3.41 -16.83
C SER A 91 16.31 2.73 -15.56
N LEU A 92 17.61 2.86 -15.22
CA LEU A 92 18.15 2.30 -13.98
C LEU A 92 17.49 2.90 -12.72
N SER A 93 17.21 4.21 -12.76
CA SER A 93 16.50 4.89 -11.67
C SER A 93 15.06 4.38 -11.53
N ALA A 94 14.31 4.27 -12.63
CA ALA A 94 12.95 3.75 -12.63
C ALA A 94 12.88 2.30 -12.15
N ILE A 95 13.83 1.44 -12.56
CA ILE A 95 13.93 0.05 -12.08
C ILE A 95 14.17 0.00 -10.56
N ARG A 96 15.01 0.91 -10.02
CA ARG A 96 15.25 0.96 -8.57
C ARG A 96 13.97 1.30 -7.80
N GLU A 97 13.20 2.28 -8.28
CA GLU A 97 11.93 2.65 -7.66
C GLU A 97 10.90 1.51 -7.77
N LEU A 98 10.77 0.89 -8.95
CA LEU A 98 9.88 -0.26 -9.15
C LEU A 98 10.19 -1.42 -8.20
N ARG A 99 11.48 -1.73 -7.98
CA ARG A 99 11.90 -2.73 -7.00
C ARG A 99 11.42 -2.38 -5.58
N GLY A 100 11.59 -1.12 -5.16
CA GLY A 100 11.13 -0.67 -3.85
C GLY A 100 9.61 -0.71 -3.69
N LEU A 101 8.86 -0.42 -4.75
CA LEU A 101 7.39 -0.53 -4.75
C LEU A 101 6.94 -1.99 -4.64
N VAL A 102 7.58 -2.92 -5.36
CA VAL A 102 7.31 -4.37 -5.25
C VAL A 102 7.61 -4.88 -3.84
N GLU A 103 8.74 -4.49 -3.27
CA GLU A 103 9.10 -4.86 -1.90
C GLU A 103 8.08 -4.33 -0.89
N THR A 104 7.65 -3.08 -1.05
CA THR A 104 6.61 -2.46 -0.20
C THR A 104 5.28 -3.18 -0.36
N LEU A 105 4.90 -3.55 -1.59
CA LEU A 105 3.66 -4.27 -1.86
C LEU A 105 3.70 -5.64 -1.18
N ALA A 106 4.80 -6.37 -1.32
CA ALA A 106 4.96 -7.68 -0.69
C ALA A 106 4.98 -7.61 0.85
N LYS A 107 5.49 -6.53 1.46
CA LYS A 107 5.36 -6.28 2.92
C LYS A 107 3.92 -6.04 3.34
N ILE A 108 3.15 -5.29 2.54
CA ILE A 108 1.75 -4.97 2.82
C ILE A 108 0.85 -6.20 2.60
N THR A 109 1.09 -7.00 1.55
CA THR A 109 0.32 -8.22 1.25
C THR A 109 0.72 -9.40 2.14
N GLY A 110 1.86 -9.30 2.82
CA GLY A 110 2.41 -10.37 3.65
C GLY A 110 3.15 -11.45 2.86
N GLU A 111 3.45 -11.21 1.58
CA GLU A 111 4.32 -12.07 0.76
C GLU A 111 5.79 -12.01 1.21
N LEU A 112 6.21 -10.89 1.81
CA LEU A 112 7.47 -10.75 2.52
C LEU A 112 7.22 -10.72 4.03
N ASP A 113 7.44 -11.86 4.68
CA ASP A 113 7.41 -11.94 6.14
C ASP A 113 8.79 -11.52 6.70
N GLU A 114 8.97 -10.23 6.97
CA GLU A 114 10.20 -9.67 7.57
C GLU A 114 10.23 -9.80 9.09
N ARG A 115 9.22 -10.43 9.69
CA ARG A 115 9.32 -10.82 11.09
C ARG A 115 10.55 -11.72 11.18
N PRO A 116 11.49 -11.50 12.12
CA PRO A 116 12.31 -12.63 12.53
C PRO A 116 11.30 -13.74 12.82
N THR A 117 11.49 -14.91 12.23
CA THR A 117 10.79 -16.10 12.65
C THR A 117 11.25 -16.38 14.09
N THR A 118 10.80 -15.57 15.05
CA THR A 118 10.29 -16.16 16.27
C THR A 118 9.20 -17.07 15.75
N ASN A 119 9.56 -18.32 15.45
CA ASN A 119 8.68 -19.43 15.65
C ASN A 119 8.15 -19.18 17.06
N VAL A 120 6.99 -18.50 17.16
CA VAL A 120 6.20 -18.49 18.37
C VAL A 120 5.67 -19.92 18.39
N VAL A 121 6.57 -20.85 18.73
CA VAL A 121 6.22 -22.20 19.12
C VAL A 121 5.26 -21.93 20.25
N ASN A 122 3.98 -22.21 20.01
CA ASN A 122 3.01 -22.21 21.07
C ASN A 122 3.42 -23.37 21.99
N LEU A 123 4.35 -23.07 22.90
CA LEU A 123 4.97 -24.02 23.83
C LEU A 123 3.89 -24.73 24.63
N GLN A 124 2.78 -24.05 24.93
CA GLN A 124 1.64 -24.65 25.63
C GLN A 124 0.96 -25.79 24.86
N SER A 125 1.11 -25.82 23.54
CA SER A 125 0.54 -26.82 22.63
C SER A 125 1.58 -27.80 22.06
N SER A 126 2.87 -27.63 22.39
CA SER A 126 3.89 -28.54 21.88
C SER A 126 3.86 -29.87 22.64
N GLY A 127 3.94 -30.98 21.92
CA GLY A 127 3.99 -32.31 22.54
C GLY A 127 5.17 -32.48 23.50
N GLU A 128 6.30 -31.86 23.19
CA GLU A 128 7.51 -31.86 24.02
C GLU A 128 7.28 -31.18 25.38
N TRP A 129 6.52 -30.07 25.41
CA TRP A 129 6.15 -29.39 26.65
C TRP A 129 5.21 -30.24 27.51
N HIS A 130 4.26 -30.94 26.88
CA HIS A 130 3.40 -31.88 27.60
C HIS A 130 4.21 -33.01 28.25
N GLN A 131 5.17 -33.59 27.53
CA GLN A 131 6.05 -34.64 28.05
C GLN A 131 6.89 -34.15 29.24
N LEU A 132 7.53 -32.98 29.11
CA LEU A 132 8.30 -32.39 30.20
C LEU A 132 7.43 -32.13 31.43
N ARG A 133 6.23 -31.55 31.25
CA ARG A 133 5.29 -31.29 32.35
C ARG A 133 4.89 -32.58 33.05
N THR A 134 4.60 -33.64 32.31
CA THR A 134 4.23 -34.94 32.86
C THR A 134 5.34 -35.50 33.74
N VAL A 135 6.57 -35.59 33.23
CA VAL A 135 7.72 -36.11 33.99
C VAL A 135 7.93 -35.31 35.27
N VAL A 136 7.91 -33.97 35.19
CA VAL A 136 8.09 -33.12 36.37
C VAL A 136 6.99 -33.34 37.40
N LEU A 137 5.73 -33.44 36.98
CA LEU A 137 4.61 -33.64 37.91
C LEU A 137 4.60 -35.04 38.52
N GLU A 138 4.99 -36.07 37.76
CA GLU A 138 5.12 -37.45 38.25
C GLU A 138 6.23 -37.56 39.31
N GLU A 139 7.40 -36.98 39.05
CA GLU A 139 8.51 -36.96 40.01
C GLU A 139 8.19 -36.15 41.26
N LEU A 140 7.34 -35.11 41.15
CA LEU A 140 6.87 -34.35 42.30
C LEU A 140 5.75 -35.05 43.06
N ALA A 141 5.06 -36.05 42.48
CA ALA A 141 3.89 -36.71 43.07
C ALA A 141 4.13 -37.26 44.50
N PRO A 142 5.28 -37.87 44.82
CA PRO A 142 5.58 -38.38 46.16
C PRO A 142 5.86 -37.31 47.22
N TYR A 143 6.01 -36.03 46.84
CA TYR A 143 6.47 -34.94 47.73
C TYR A 143 5.44 -33.79 47.84
N PRO A 144 4.33 -33.96 48.58
CA PRO A 144 3.24 -32.96 48.66
C PRO A 144 3.69 -31.58 49.17
N GLU A 145 4.62 -31.55 50.11
CA GLU A 145 5.18 -30.30 50.66
C GLU A 145 5.98 -29.51 49.63
N VAL A 146 6.63 -30.19 48.67
CA VAL A 146 7.34 -29.54 47.57
C VAL A 146 6.34 -28.99 46.56
N GLN A 147 5.30 -29.76 46.23
CA GLN A 147 4.23 -29.32 45.33
C GLN A 147 3.57 -28.03 45.81
N GLN A 148 3.25 -27.94 47.11
CA GLN A 148 2.65 -26.74 47.70
C GLN A 148 3.56 -25.51 47.58
N ARG A 149 4.86 -25.66 47.82
CA ARG A 149 5.83 -24.57 47.65
C ARG A 149 5.94 -24.12 46.20
N VAL A 150 5.96 -25.07 45.25
CA VAL A 150 6.01 -24.78 43.82
C VAL A 150 4.73 -24.05 43.38
N ALA A 151 3.56 -24.55 43.76
CA ALA A 151 2.27 -23.93 43.45
C ALA A 151 2.19 -22.50 44.01
N GLY A 152 2.60 -22.29 45.27
CA GLY A 152 2.64 -20.96 45.88
C GLY A 152 3.53 -19.98 45.13
N ARG A 153 4.73 -20.41 44.72
CA ARG A 153 5.66 -19.56 43.94
C ARG A 153 5.13 -19.25 42.54
N LEU A 154 4.48 -20.21 41.87
CA LEU A 154 3.87 -19.99 40.56
C LEU A 154 2.71 -18.98 40.64
N LEU A 155 1.87 -19.06 41.68
CA LEU A 155 0.79 -18.10 41.90
C LEU A 155 1.31 -16.68 42.15
N ALA A 156 2.39 -16.55 42.94
CA ALA A 156 3.04 -15.25 43.17
C ALA A 156 3.57 -14.64 41.86
N LEU A 157 4.21 -15.44 41.02
CA LEU A 157 4.74 -15.00 39.72
C LEU A 157 3.64 -14.52 38.76
N VAL A 158 2.51 -15.24 38.71
CA VAL A 158 1.35 -14.84 37.90
C VAL A 158 0.74 -13.53 38.40
N ALA A 159 0.69 -13.31 39.72
CA ALA A 159 0.21 -12.06 40.30
C ALA A 159 1.13 -10.88 39.94
N GLU A 160 2.44 -11.05 40.01
CA GLU A 160 3.44 -10.04 39.65
C GLU A 160 3.35 -9.63 38.17
N GLN A 161 3.23 -10.60 37.26
CA GLN A 161 3.07 -10.31 35.82
C GLN A 161 1.77 -9.59 35.48
N ARG A 162 0.69 -9.84 36.24
CA ARG A 162 -0.60 -9.14 36.05
C ARG A 162 -0.58 -7.72 36.60
N GLY A 163 0.17 -7.47 37.68
CA GLY A 163 0.34 -6.13 38.25
C GLY A 163 1.23 -5.21 37.43
N LEU A 164 2.15 -5.76 36.62
CA LEU A 164 2.95 -5.00 35.65
C LEU A 164 2.19 -4.62 34.36
N ALA A 165 1.01 -5.20 34.14
CA ALA A 165 0.18 -5.00 32.95
C ALA A 165 -1.01 -4.03 33.17
N SER A 166 -1.12 -3.42 34.35
CA SER A 166 -2.12 -2.40 34.73
C SER A 166 -1.46 -1.04 34.97
#